data_AF-A0A9D8BMB1-F1
#
_entry.id   AF-A0A9D8BMB1-F1
#
_cell.length_a   1.000
_cell.length_b   1.000
_cell.length_c   1.000
_cell.angle_alpha   90.00
_cell.angle_beta   90.00
_cell.angle_gamma   90.00
#
_symmetry.space_group_name_H-M   'P 1'
#
loop_
_entity.id
_entity.type
_entity.pdbx_description
1 polymer ?
#
loop_
_entity_poly.entity_id
_entity_poly.type
_entity_poly.pdbx_seq_one_letter_code
_entity_poly.pdbx_strand_id
1 'polypeptide(L)'
;VGGYVLLSRDAGDVTEELHLFDVSSVPVPASAPWNHEVGAVASGLAADLTASYGFVATGNSSKELVVVDLARFAAGQNPEVASYDTTTGAGRGVTYSISHDRVFLLTNKAFIVIKPG
;
A
#
# COMPACT_ATOMS: atom_id res chain seq x y z
N VAL A 1 -14.94 -2.12 14.42
CA VAL A 1 -14.23 -2.73 13.29
C VAL A 1 -14.75 -2.03 12.05
N GLY A 2 -14.09 -0.95 11.63
CA GLY A 2 -14.46 -0.25 10.40
C GLY A 2 -13.89 -1.03 9.22
N GLY A 3 -14.71 -1.33 8.22
CA GLY A 3 -14.21 -1.91 6.98
C GLY A 3 -13.59 -0.78 6.17
N TYR A 4 -12.27 -0.75 6.03
CA TYR A 4 -11.61 0.12 5.06
C TYR A 4 -11.19 -0.71 3.85
N VAL A 5 -11.30 -0.11 2.67
CA VAL A 5 -10.73 -0.66 1.44
C VAL A 5 -9.71 0.34 0.93
N LEU A 6 -8.46 -0.11 0.85
CA LEU A 6 -7.39 0.60 0.16
C LEU A 6 -7.33 0.10 -1.28
N LEU A 7 -7.26 1.02 -2.22
CA LEU A 7 -7.05 0.76 -3.64
C LEU A 7 -5.77 1.45 -4.10
N SER A 8 -5.02 0.78 -4.98
CA SER A 8 -3.86 1.35 -5.65
C SER A 8 -4.11 1.47 -7.15
N ARG A 9 -3.39 2.37 -7.82
CA ARG A 9 -3.43 2.54 -9.28
C ARG A 9 -2.04 2.77 -9.88
N ASP A 10 -1.95 2.64 -11.20
CA ASP A 10 -0.77 3.04 -11.96
C ASP A 10 -0.58 4.55 -11.93
N ALA A 11 0.67 5.03 -11.94
CA ALA A 11 0.97 6.45 -11.93
C ALA A 11 0.68 7.12 -13.29
N GLY A 12 0.32 8.41 -13.24
CA GLY A 12 0.17 9.25 -14.43
C GLY A 12 -1.25 9.71 -14.78
N ASP A 13 -2.16 9.78 -13.81
CA ASP A 13 -3.53 10.28 -13.99
C ASP A 13 -3.81 11.53 -13.11
N VAL A 14 -5.06 12.01 -13.07
CA VAL A 14 -5.48 13.27 -12.40
C VAL A 14 -5.54 13.16 -10.85
N THR A 15 -5.42 11.96 -10.29
CA THR A 15 -5.62 11.70 -8.85
C THR A 15 -4.36 11.08 -8.25
N GLU A 16 -4.32 10.82 -6.96
CA GLU A 16 -3.16 10.22 -6.28
C GLU A 16 -3.13 8.68 -6.39
N GLU A 17 -1.97 8.04 -6.21
CA GLU A 17 -1.83 6.58 -6.46
C GLU A 17 -2.52 5.65 -5.45
N LEU A 18 -2.84 6.15 -4.25
CA LEU A 18 -3.55 5.40 -3.21
C LEU A 18 -4.86 6.08 -2.84
N HIS A 19 -5.91 5.27 -2.70
CA HIS A 19 -7.26 5.71 -2.33
C HIS A 19 -7.83 4.86 -1.20
N LEU A 20 -8.26 5.49 -0.11
CA LEU A 20 -8.90 4.80 1.00
C LEU A 20 -10.38 5.13 1.06
N PHE A 21 -11.21 4.09 1.16
CA PHE A 21 -12.66 4.19 1.31
C PHE A 21 -13.09 3.58 2.64
N ASP A 22 -13.98 4.28 3.34
CA ASP A 22 -14.75 3.67 4.43
C ASP A 22 -15.93 2.88 3.83
N VAL A 23 -15.90 1.57 4.02
CA VAL A 23 -16.93 0.63 3.56
C VAL A 23 -17.79 0.08 4.70
N SER A 24 -17.78 0.75 5.86
CA SER A 24 -18.65 0.41 6.99
C SER A 24 -20.13 0.66 6.72
N SER A 25 -20.46 1.42 5.67
CA SER A 25 -21.83 1.71 5.25
C SER A 25 -22.00 1.63 3.72
N VAL A 26 -23.24 1.41 3.28
CA VAL A 26 -23.62 1.33 1.86
C VAL A 26 -24.73 2.34 1.54
N PRO A 27 -24.66 3.07 0.41
CA PRO A 27 -23.60 3.01 -0.60
C PRO A 27 -22.30 3.65 -0.10
N VAL A 28 -21.16 3.07 -0.52
CA VAL A 28 -19.84 3.66 -0.28
C VAL A 28 -19.73 4.97 -1.09
N PRO A 29 -19.28 6.08 -0.50
CA PRO A 29 -19.08 7.33 -1.25
C PRO A 29 -18.21 7.12 -2.50
N ALA A 30 -18.62 7.67 -3.64
CA ALA A 30 -17.94 7.46 -4.91
C ALA A 30 -16.54 8.11 -4.96
N SER A 31 -16.34 9.23 -4.26
CA SER A 31 -15.04 9.85 -4.09
C SER A 31 -14.33 9.28 -2.87
N ALA A 32 -13.09 8.84 -3.04
CA ALA A 32 -12.23 8.46 -1.92
C ALA A 32 -12.03 9.68 -1.01
N PRO A 33 -12.46 9.64 0.26
CA PRO A 33 -12.25 10.75 1.18
C PRO A 33 -10.77 10.96 1.53
N TRP A 34 -9.92 9.95 1.32
CA TRP A 34 -8.48 10.06 1.56
C TRP A 34 -7.68 9.53 0.36
N ASN A 35 -6.73 10.34 -0.09
CA ASN A 35 -5.87 10.08 -1.23
C ASN A 35 -4.41 10.34 -0.86
N HIS A 36 -3.46 9.58 -1.41
CA HIS A 36 -2.04 9.72 -1.10
C HIS A 36 -1.14 9.36 -2.27
N GLU A 37 -0.14 10.20 -2.55
CA GLU A 37 0.84 9.98 -3.62
C GLU A 37 2.03 9.16 -3.13
N VAL A 38 2.34 8.07 -3.84
CA VAL A 38 3.59 7.32 -3.63
C VAL A 38 4.67 7.71 -4.64
N GLY A 39 4.33 8.56 -5.60
CA GLY A 39 5.27 9.18 -6.55
C GLY A 39 5.77 8.23 -7.63
N ALA A 40 5.08 7.10 -7.83
CA ALA A 40 5.38 6.08 -8.82
C ALA A 40 4.21 5.09 -8.95
N VAL A 41 4.24 4.24 -9.98
CA VAL A 41 3.25 3.18 -10.19
C VAL A 41 3.11 2.30 -8.94
N ALA A 42 1.91 2.17 -8.39
CA ALA A 42 1.59 1.27 -7.29
C ALA A 42 1.06 -0.08 -7.81
N SER A 43 1.98 -0.95 -8.20
CA SER A 43 1.74 -2.17 -8.99
C SER A 43 1.12 -3.34 -8.22
N GLY A 44 1.15 -3.29 -6.89
CA GLY A 44 0.59 -4.34 -6.05
C GLY A 44 0.24 -3.82 -4.68
N LEU A 45 -0.81 -4.41 -4.10
CA LEU A 45 -1.32 -4.06 -2.79
C LEU A 45 -1.63 -5.32 -1.98
N ALA A 46 -1.19 -5.33 -0.73
CA ALA A 46 -1.62 -6.28 0.29
C ALA A 46 -1.93 -5.53 1.58
N ALA A 47 -2.82 -6.07 2.41
CA ALA A 47 -3.10 -5.52 3.74
C ALA A 47 -3.18 -6.64 4.75
N ASP A 48 -2.99 -6.32 6.02
CA ASP A 48 -3.27 -7.29 7.10
C ASP A 48 -4.79 -7.53 7.26
N LEU A 49 -5.16 -8.63 7.92
CA LEU A 49 -6.58 -9.01 8.12
C LEU A 49 -7.35 -8.04 9.03
N THR A 50 -6.64 -7.22 9.79
CA THR A 50 -7.23 -6.14 10.60
C THR A 50 -7.33 -4.82 9.82
N ALA A 51 -6.79 -4.78 8.59
CA ALA A 51 -6.55 -3.60 7.79
C ALA A 51 -5.86 -2.47 8.59
N SER A 52 -4.93 -2.80 9.50
CA SER A 52 -4.17 -1.77 10.23
C SER A 52 -3.06 -1.21 9.34
N TYR A 53 -2.34 -2.11 8.67
CA TYR A 53 -1.28 -1.75 7.72
C TYR A 53 -1.57 -2.27 6.31
N GLY A 54 -1.22 -1.42 5.33
CA GLY A 54 -1.11 -1.76 3.92
C GLY A 54 0.33 -1.85 3.47
N PHE A 55 0.60 -2.70 2.49
CA PHE A 55 1.88 -2.93 1.86
C PHE A 55 1.73 -2.70 0.37
N VAL A 56 2.49 -1.76 -0.17
CA VAL A 56 2.36 -1.30 -1.56
C VAL A 56 3.67 -1.58 -2.29
N ALA A 57 3.63 -2.44 -3.31
CA ALA A 57 4.74 -2.57 -4.24
C ALA A 57 4.74 -1.37 -5.19
N THR A 58 5.87 -0.68 -5.32
CA THR A 58 5.94 0.53 -6.15
C THR A 58 7.03 0.43 -7.22
N GLY A 59 6.83 1.18 -8.30
CA GLY A 59 7.84 1.43 -9.34
C GLY A 59 8.82 2.57 -9.00
N ASN A 60 8.79 3.09 -7.77
CA ASN A 60 9.71 4.13 -7.32
C ASN A 60 11.14 3.59 -7.32
N SER A 61 12.14 4.43 -7.64
CA SER A 61 13.56 4.04 -7.70
C SER A 61 14.28 4.04 -6.35
N SER A 62 13.56 4.30 -5.25
CA SER A 62 14.10 4.40 -3.90
C SER A 62 13.15 3.86 -2.82
N LYS A 63 12.02 3.28 -3.23
CA LYS A 63 10.93 2.84 -2.36
C LYS A 63 10.11 1.70 -3.00
N GLU A 64 10.74 0.62 -3.44
CA GLU A 64 10.06 -0.49 -4.12
C GLU A 64 8.96 -1.15 -3.28
N LEU A 65 9.02 -1.00 -1.96
CA LEU A 65 7.92 -1.28 -1.05
C LEU A 65 7.65 -0.07 -0.14
N VAL A 66 6.39 0.29 0.00
CA VAL A 66 5.90 1.30 0.95
C VAL A 66 4.93 0.63 1.92
N VAL A 67 5.06 0.94 3.21
CA VAL A 67 4.14 0.51 4.27
C VAL A 67 3.29 1.70 4.69
N VAL A 68 1.98 1.51 4.69
CA VAL A 68 0.99 2.55 5.03
C VAL A 68 0.18 2.15 6.27
N ASP A 69 -0.06 3.11 7.15
CA ASP A 69 -0.95 2.98 8.31
C ASP A 69 -2.34 3.54 7.93
N LEU A 70 -3.36 2.67 7.93
CA LEU A 70 -4.69 3.05 7.47
C LEU A 70 -5.43 3.93 8.47
N ALA A 71 -5.11 3.84 9.76
CA ALA A 71 -5.69 4.72 10.77
C ALA A 71 -5.16 6.15 10.64
N ARG A 72 -3.85 6.30 10.39
CA ARG A 72 -3.25 7.60 10.05
C ARG A 72 -3.84 8.17 8.77
N PHE A 73 -4.03 7.32 7.76
CA PHE A 73 -4.64 7.73 6.50
C PHE A 73 -6.07 8.25 6.70
N ALA A 74 -6.91 7.48 7.41
CA ALA A 74 -8.28 7.88 7.73
C ALA A 74 -8.37 9.12 8.63
N ALA A 75 -7.31 9.44 9.38
CA ALA A 75 -7.18 10.67 10.15
C ALA A 75 -6.69 11.87 9.32
N GLY A 76 -6.48 11.71 8.00
CA GLY A 76 -5.96 12.76 7.12
C GLY A 76 -4.47 13.08 7.34
N GLN A 77 -3.72 12.16 7.95
CA GLN A 77 -2.27 12.28 8.15
C GLN A 77 -1.52 11.59 7.03
N ASN A 78 -0.21 11.86 6.91
CA ASN A 78 0.67 11.09 6.03
C ASN A 78 0.63 9.60 6.44
N PRO A 79 0.17 8.71 5.53
CA PRO A 79 0.01 7.30 5.85
C PRO A 79 1.32 6.52 5.75
N GLU A 80 2.35 7.00 5.03
CA GLU A 80 3.63 6.29 4.92
C GLU A 80 4.34 6.22 6.27
N VAL A 81 4.54 5.01 6.77
CA VAL A 81 5.23 4.74 8.05
C VAL A 81 6.59 4.08 7.86
N ALA A 82 6.81 3.40 6.74
CA ALA A 82 8.09 2.82 6.37
C ALA A 82 8.20 2.62 4.86
N SER A 83 9.43 2.46 4.37
CA SER A 83 9.71 2.03 3.00
C SER A 83 10.92 1.12 2.97
N TYR A 84 11.05 0.35 1.89
CA TYR A 84 12.20 -0.48 1.61
C TYR A 84 12.69 -0.21 0.19
N ASP A 85 13.99 0.07 0.08
CA ASP A 85 14.73 0.32 -1.15
C ASP A 85 15.53 -0.93 -1.52
N THR A 86 15.52 -1.32 -2.80
CA THR A 86 16.28 -2.47 -3.31
C THR A 86 16.92 -2.22 -4.66
N THR A 87 18.07 -2.85 -4.88
CA THR A 87 18.79 -2.81 -6.15
C THR A 87 18.24 -3.80 -7.20
N THR A 88 17.19 -4.55 -6.86
CA THR A 88 16.62 -5.61 -7.70
C THR A 88 15.51 -5.11 -8.64
N GLY A 89 15.42 -3.79 -8.82
CA GLY A 89 14.47 -3.10 -9.70
C GLY A 89 13.08 -2.94 -9.10
N ALA A 90 12.17 -2.29 -9.83
CA ALA A 90 10.83 -1.92 -9.38
C ALA A 90 10.04 -3.08 -8.74
N GLY A 91 9.25 -2.75 -7.71
CA GLY A 91 8.25 -3.62 -7.13
C GLY A 91 7.15 -3.95 -8.14
N ARG A 92 6.75 -5.22 -8.20
CA ARG A 92 5.77 -5.75 -9.17
C ARG A 92 4.59 -6.47 -8.52
N GLY A 93 4.74 -6.88 -7.27
CA GLY A 93 3.69 -7.56 -6.54
C GLY A 93 4.10 -7.73 -5.08
N VAL A 94 3.09 -7.80 -4.21
CA VAL A 94 3.31 -7.96 -2.78
C VAL A 94 2.20 -8.80 -2.17
N THR A 95 2.56 -9.63 -1.20
CA THR A 95 1.61 -10.30 -0.30
C THR A 95 2.14 -10.28 1.12
N TYR A 96 1.25 -10.37 2.10
CA TYR A 96 1.59 -10.36 3.51
C TYR A 96 1.01 -11.59 4.21
N SER A 97 1.83 -12.29 5.00
CA SER A 97 1.40 -13.38 5.86
C SER A 97 1.40 -12.92 7.31
N ILE A 98 0.20 -12.75 7.87
CA ILE A 98 0.00 -12.38 9.28
C ILE A 98 0.49 -13.47 10.24
N SER A 99 0.36 -14.75 9.88
CA SER A 99 0.77 -15.87 10.75
C SER A 99 2.29 -15.98 10.91
N HIS A 100 3.05 -15.52 9.92
CA HIS A 100 4.51 -15.52 9.96
C HIS A 100 5.09 -14.13 10.23
N ASP A 101 4.25 -13.10 10.17
CA ASP A 101 4.64 -11.70 10.12
C ASP A 101 5.71 -11.46 9.05
N ARG A 102 5.34 -11.73 7.79
CA ARG A 102 6.25 -11.62 6.63
C ARG A 102 5.59 -10.93 5.46
N VAL A 103 6.29 -9.97 4.88
CA VAL A 103 6.00 -9.38 3.58
C VAL A 103 6.82 -10.11 2.53
N PHE A 104 6.17 -10.49 1.45
CA PHE A 104 6.79 -11.12 0.30
C PHE A 104 6.67 -10.16 -0.88
N LEU A 105 7.80 -9.60 -1.30
CA LEU A 105 7.90 -8.63 -2.37
C LEU A 105 8.50 -9.29 -3.61
N LEU A 106 7.79 -9.23 -4.73
CA LEU A 106 8.34 -9.56 -6.04
C LEU A 106 8.81 -8.28 -6.71
N THR A 107 10.05 -8.28 -7.18
CA THR A 107 10.62 -7.20 -7.99
C THR A 107 10.91 -7.68 -9.40
N ASN A 108 11.46 -6.80 -10.24
CA ASN A 108 11.90 -7.20 -11.58
C ASN A 108 12.93 -8.34 -11.60
N LYS A 109 13.73 -8.52 -10.55
CA LYS A 109 14.87 -9.46 -10.55
C LYS A 109 14.94 -10.38 -9.34
N ALA A 110 14.11 -10.18 -8.32
CA ALA A 110 14.19 -10.94 -7.09
C ALA A 110 12.83 -11.16 -6.41
N PHE A 111 12.79 -12.21 -5.59
CA PHE A 111 11.78 -12.43 -4.58
C PHE A 111 12.41 -12.14 -3.21
N ILE A 112 11.86 -11.15 -2.50
CA ILE A 112 12.41 -10.63 -1.24
C ILE A 112 11.42 -10.95 -0.11
N VAL A 113 11.95 -11.45 1.00
CA VAL A 113 11.17 -11.74 2.20
C VAL A 113 11.59 -10.77 3.31
N ILE A 114 10.65 -9.97 3.80
CA ILE A 114 10.88 -8.93 4.79
C ILE A 114 10.08 -9.27 6.04
N LYS A 115 10.67 -9.09 7.22
CA LYS A 115 9.96 -9.12 8.50
C LYS A 115 9.66 -7.68 8.91
N PRO A 116 8.38 -7.26 9.00
CA PRO A 116 8.02 -6.00 9.64
C PRO A 116 8.49 -6.03 11.11
N GLY A 117 9.12 -4.94 11.57
CA GLY A 117 9.69 -4.85 12.92
C GLY A 117 8.64 -4.81 14.02
#